data_AF-A0A1M6TIM8-F1
#
_entry.id   AF-A0A1M6TIM8-F1
#
_cell.length_a   1.000
_cell.length_b   1.000
_cell.length_c   1.000
_cell.angle_alpha   90.00
_cell.angle_beta   90.00
_cell.angle_gamma   90.00
#
_symmetry.space_group_name_H-M   'P 1'
#
loop_
_entity.id
_entity.type
_entity.pdbx_description
1 polymer ?
#
loop_
_entity_poly.entity_id
_entity_poly.type
_entity_poly.pdbx_seq_one_letter_code
_entity_poly.pdbx_strand_id
1 'polypeptide(L)' 'AGREFIRVIAHGSSQECSQCGAIVKKDLAERIHRCRHCGLVLDRDHNAAKVLEKRAS' A
#
# COMPACT_ATOMS: atom_id res chain seq x y z
N ALA A 1 25.75 13.21 5.86
CA ALA A 1 24.69 13.32 4.85
C ALA A 1 24.99 12.32 3.74
N GLY A 2 23.97 11.59 3.28
CA GLY A 2 24.06 10.53 2.28
C GLY A 2 22.81 9.66 2.41
N ARG A 3 21.91 9.73 1.44
CA ARG A 3 20.69 8.90 1.37
C ARG A 3 20.52 8.49 -0.07
N GLU A 4 20.20 7.24 -0.31
CA GLU A 4 19.90 6.74 -1.64
C GLU A 4 18.42 6.95 -1.96
N PHE A 5 18.12 7.39 -3.18
CA PHE A 5 16.75 7.60 -3.66
C PHE A 5 16.44 6.58 -4.75
N ILE A 6 15.43 5.75 -4.50
CA ILE A 6 14.95 4.75 -5.45
C ILE A 6 13.61 5.22 -6.02
N ARG A 7 13.46 5.17 -7.35
CA ARG A 7 12.17 5.43 -8.00
C ARG A 7 11.36 4.14 -8.05
N VAL A 8 10.10 4.21 -7.62
CA VAL A 8 9.16 3.09 -7.67
C VAL A 8 7.87 3.50 -8.37
N ILE A 9 7.17 2.53 -8.94
CA ILE A 9 5.83 2.75 -9.50
C ILE A 9 4.87 2.95 -8.34
N ALA A 10 4.25 4.12 -8.21
CA ALA A 10 3.33 4.41 -7.11
C ALA A 10 1.85 4.14 -7.43
N HIS A 11 1.51 4.00 -8.71
CA HIS A 11 0.14 3.82 -9.16
C HIS A 11 -0.52 2.58 -8.51
N GLY A 12 -1.75 2.76 -8.02
CA GLY A 12 -2.55 1.70 -7.39
C GLY A 12 -2.14 1.27 -5.97
N SER A 13 -1.07 1.86 -5.40
CA SER A 13 -0.54 1.45 -4.07
C SER A 13 -1.54 1.60 -2.91
N SER A 14 -2.47 2.55 -2.98
CA SER A 14 -3.53 2.73 -1.98
C SER A 14 -4.64 1.66 -2.05
N GLN A 15 -4.70 0.92 -3.15
CA GLN A 15 -5.70 -0.11 -3.43
C GLN A 15 -5.14 -1.52 -3.18
N GLU A 16 -3.86 -1.74 -3.47
CA GLU A 16 -3.17 -3.01 -3.26
C GLU A 16 -2.95 -3.32 -1.77
N CYS A 17 -3.23 -4.55 -1.35
CA CYS A 17 -2.96 -5.02 0.01
C CYS A 17 -1.46 -5.32 0.17
N SER A 18 -0.80 -4.68 1.13
CA SER A 18 0.62 -4.91 1.38
C SER A 18 0.95 -6.33 1.83
N GLN A 19 -0.02 -7.10 2.33
CA GLN A 19 0.21 -8.47 2.82
C GLN A 19 0.01 -9.52 1.72
N CYS A 20 -1.06 -9.44 0.93
CA CYS A 20 -1.42 -10.49 -0.03
C CYS A 20 -1.48 -10.04 -1.50
N GLY A 21 -1.21 -8.76 -1.80
CA GLY A 21 -1.22 -8.21 -3.16
C GLY A 21 -2.61 -8.04 -3.78
N ALA A 22 -3.68 -8.39 -3.07
CA ALA A 22 -5.04 -8.25 -3.60
C ALA A 22 -5.45 -6.78 -3.75
N ILE A 23 -6.16 -6.45 -4.83
CA ILE A 23 -6.70 -5.10 -5.06
C ILE A 23 -8.02 -4.94 -4.32
N VAL A 24 -8.01 -4.09 -3.29
CA VAL A 24 -9.18 -3.74 -2.49
C VAL A 24 -9.68 -2.37 -2.94
N LYS A 25 -10.67 -2.37 -3.86
CA LYS A 25 -11.30 -1.13 -4.35
C LYS A 25 -11.96 -0.36 -3.21
N LYS A 26 -11.62 0.92 -3.09
CA LYS A 26 -12.19 1.85 -2.10
C LYS A 26 -12.13 3.30 -2.58
N ASP A 27 -13.05 4.12 -2.06
CA ASP A 27 -13.09 5.55 -2.32
C ASP A 27 -11.96 6.31 -1.63
N LEU A 28 -11.65 7.52 -2.12
CA LEU A 28 -10.62 8.38 -1.52
C LEU A 28 -10.94 8.81 -0.09
N ALA A 29 -12.22 8.84 0.28
CA ALA A 29 -12.67 9.11 1.63
C ALA A 29 -12.46 7.93 2.59
N GLU A 30 -12.28 6.71 2.09
CA GLU A 30 -12.02 5.55 2.94
C GLU A 30 -10.55 5.58 3.41
N ARG A 31 -10.37 5.84 4.70
CA ARG A 31 -9.05 5.98 5.34
C ARG A 31 -8.51 4.68 5.92
N ILE A 32 -9.32 3.63 6.02
CA ILE A 32 -8.94 2.33 6.56
C ILE A 32 -8.86 1.30 5.43
N HIS A 33 -7.70 0.66 5.26
CA HIS A 33 -7.55 -0.50 4.40
C HIS A 33 -8.06 -1.74 5.13
N ARG A 34 -9.18 -2.32 4.68
CA ARG A 34 -9.71 -3.60 5.16
C ARG A 34 -9.64 -4.65 4.06
N CYS A 35 -8.64 -5.53 4.13
CA CYS A 35 -8.47 -6.59 3.15
C CYS A 35 -9.37 -7.79 3.47
N ARG A 36 -10.33 -8.08 2.59
CA ARG A 36 -11.23 -9.24 2.73
C ARG A 36 -10.56 -10.57 2.36
N HIS A 37 -9.39 -10.53 1.73
CA HIS A 37 -8.68 -11.74 1.29
C HIS A 37 -7.77 -12.32 2.38
N CYS A 38 -7.12 -11.46 3.16
CA CYS A 38 -6.15 -11.90 4.19
C CYS A 38 -6.44 -11.36 5.59
N GLY A 39 -7.53 -10.59 5.77
CA GLY A 39 -7.94 -10.04 7.06
C GLY A 39 -7.13 -8.83 7.55
N LEU A 40 -6.19 -8.31 6.74
CA LEU A 40 -5.37 -7.17 7.12
C LEU A 40 -6.22 -5.89 7.30
N VAL A 41 -6.09 -5.24 8.46
CA VAL A 41 -6.76 -3.97 8.77
C VAL A 41 -5.73 -2.95 9.29
N LEU A 42 -5.55 -1.84 8.57
CA LEU A 42 -4.72 -0.71 8.98
C LEU A 42 -5.12 0.58 8.27
N ASP A 43 -4.46 1.69 8.58
CA ASP A 43 -4.59 2.93 7.82
C ASP A 43 -4.16 2.75 6.35
N ARG A 44 -4.92 3.35 5.43
CA ARG A 44 -4.71 3.23 3.98
C ARG A 44 -3.35 3.75 3.55
N ASP A 45 -2.88 4.86 4.11
CA ASP A 45 -1.63 5.49 3.69
C ASP A 45 -0.44 4.70 4.25
N HIS A 46 -0.56 4.13 5.45
CA HIS A 46 0.44 3.18 5.97
C HIS A 46 0.49 1.89 5.13
N ASN A 47 -0.67 1.35 4.70
CA ASN A 47 -0.68 0.23 3.75
C ASN A 47 0.01 0.60 2.43
N ALA A 48 -0.31 1.78 1.88
CA ALA A 48 0.31 2.25 0.63
C ALA A 48 1.83 2.37 0.77
N ALA A 49 2.34 2.93 1.88
CA ALA A 49 3.76 3.02 2.16
C ALA A 49 4.45 1.65 2.14
N LYS A 50 3.84 0.63 2.77
CA LYS A 50 4.34 -0.75 2.74
C LYS A 50 4.33 -1.36 1.33
N VAL A 51 3.32 -1.05 0.51
CA VAL A 51 3.31 -1.47 -0.91
C VAL A 51 4.48 -0.82 -1.65
N LEU A 52 4.77 0.47 -1.44
CA LEU A 52 5.89 1.16 -2.08
C LEU A 52 7.25 0.60 -1.62
N GLU A 53 7.39 0.32 -0.32
CA GLU A 53 8.58 -0.33 0.24
C GLU A 53 8.85 -1.68 -0.43
N LYS A 54 7.80 -2.51 -0.60
CA LYS A 54 7.89 -3.80 -1.31
C LYS A 54 8.23 -3.68 -2.78
N ARG A 55 7.93 -2.56 -3.43
CA ARG A 55 8.29 -2.27 -4.84
C ARG A 55 9.69 -1.69 -4.98
N ALA A 56 10.30 -1.24 -3.88
CA ALA A 56 11.67 -0.73 -3.84
C ALA A 56 12.71 -1.83 -3.63
N SER A 57 12.28 -3.01 -3.20
CA SER A 57 13.08 -4.23 -3.06
C SER A 57 13.03 -5.07 -4.32
#